data_AF-U1NWR6-F1
#
_entry.id   AF-U1NWR6-F1
#
_cell.length_a   1.000
_cell.length_b   1.000
_cell.length_c   1.000
_cell.angle_alpha   90.00
_cell.angle_beta   90.00
_cell.angle_gamma   90.00
#
_symmetry.space_group_name_H-M   'P 1'
#
loop_
_entity.id
_entity.type
_entity.pdbx_description
1 polymer ?
#
loop_
_entity_poly.entity_id
_entity_poly.type
_entity_poly.pdbx_seq_one_letter_code
_entity_poly.pdbx_strand_id
1 'polypeptide(L)'
;MYALLIGLDVALIVLGIAGIFAQGTVVTLFLFGMGCLAWVVLSYMLIAELPSRSTFASERVGIVFGKLRNVTVVLWTLYPVVWLAAPVGFDLMTPSTEMLVIVYLDIITKVGFAALALFGRDALNDITTDSLALDTEQDDATDTTEFVG
;
A
#
# COMPACT_ATOMS: atom_id res chain seq x y z
N MET A 1 6.46 8.35 14.80
CA MET A 1 5.93 7.25 13.98
C MET A 1 6.09 7.54 12.49
N TYR A 2 5.47 8.59 11.93
CA TYR A 2 5.63 8.94 10.51
C TYR A 2 7.09 9.16 10.08
N ALA A 3 7.90 9.85 10.88
CA ALA A 3 9.33 10.01 10.62
C ALA A 3 10.10 8.67 10.60
N LEU A 4 9.67 7.69 11.40
CA LEU A 4 10.29 6.36 11.41
C LEU A 4 9.91 5.56 10.16
N LEU A 5 8.66 5.65 9.70
CA LEU A 5 8.21 5.04 8.45
C LEU A 5 8.97 5.61 7.26
N ILE A 6 9.07 6.94 7.17
CA ILE A 6 9.84 7.61 6.12
C ILE A 6 11.32 7.25 6.23
N GLY A 7 11.87 7.22 7.44
CA GLY A 7 13.27 6.85 7.66
C GLY A 7 13.60 5.42 7.23
N LEU A 8 12.72 4.45 7.53
CA LEU A 8 12.84 3.06 7.08
C LEU A 8 12.72 2.93 5.57
N ASP A 9 11.80 3.68 4.95
CA ASP A 9 11.61 3.69 3.50
C ASP A 9 12.85 4.25 2.79
N VAL A 10 13.36 5.39 3.23
CA VAL A 10 14.60 5.99 2.71
C VAL A 10 15.79 5.05 2.91
N ALA A 11 15.92 4.44 4.09
CA ALA A 11 16.98 3.48 4.37
C ALA A 11 16.91 2.26 3.44
N LEU A 12 15.71 1.73 3.21
CA LEU A 12 15.46 0.62 2.28
C LEU A 12 15.95 0.97 0.86
N ILE A 13 15.59 2.15 0.35
CA ILE A 13 15.99 2.60 -0.99
C ILE A 13 17.51 2.80 -1.06
N VAL A 14 18.11 3.43 -0.06
CA VAL A 14 19.57 3.64 0.00
C VAL A 14 20.33 2.32 0.06
N LEU A 15 19.85 1.34 0.84
CA LEU A 15 20.44 0.00 0.92
C LEU A 15 20.35 -0.73 -0.41
N GLY A 16 19.21 -0.63 -1.11
CA GLY A 16 19.02 -1.21 -2.44
C GLY A 16 19.99 -0.61 -3.47
N ILE A 17 20.13 0.72 -3.50
CA ILE A 17 21.08 1.42 -4.37
C ILE A 17 22.51 1.01 -4.02
N ALA A 18 22.87 1.00 -2.74
CA ALA A 18 24.19 0.57 -2.29
C ALA A 18 24.51 -0.87 -2.72
N GLY A 19 23.51 -1.77 -2.70
CA GLY A 19 23.65 -3.14 -3.18
C GLY A 19 24.01 -3.25 -4.67
N ILE A 20 23.49 -2.35 -5.51
CA ILE A 20 23.80 -2.31 -6.95
C ILE A 20 25.26 -1.89 -7.20
N PHE A 21 25.78 -0.96 -6.41
CA PHE A 21 27.16 -0.47 -6.55
C PHE A 21 28.19 -1.27 -5.72
N ALA A 22 27.72 -2.18 -4.87
CA ALA A 22 28.60 -3.01 -4.05
C ALA A 22 29.42 -3.98 -4.91
N GLN A 23 30.67 -4.18 -4.52
CA GLN A 23 31.56 -5.13 -5.17
C GLN A 23 31.54 -6.45 -4.39
N GLY A 24 31.18 -7.52 -5.09
CA GLY A 24 31.17 -8.88 -4.54
C GLY A 24 29.81 -9.30 -3.98
N THR A 25 29.42 -10.52 -4.33
CA THR A 25 28.08 -11.09 -4.06
C THR A 25 27.71 -11.09 -2.58
N VAL A 26 28.65 -11.32 -1.67
CA VAL A 26 28.37 -11.36 -0.22
C VAL A 26 27.92 -10.00 0.29
N VAL A 27 28.57 -8.91 -0.12
CA VAL A 27 28.24 -7.55 0.33
C VAL A 27 26.90 -7.13 -0.28
N THR A 28 26.69 -7.41 -1.57
CA THR A 28 25.44 -7.14 -2.29
C THR A 28 24.24 -7.84 -1.63
N LEU A 29 24.36 -9.13 -1.31
CA LEU A 29 23.30 -9.89 -0.64
C LEU A 29 23.10 -9.47 0.82
N PHE A 30 24.16 -9.05 1.52
CA PHE A 30 24.04 -8.51 2.87
C PHE A 30 23.23 -7.20 2.87
N LEU A 31 23.56 -6.26 1.97
CA LEU A 31 22.84 -4.99 1.82
C LEU A 31 21.37 -5.22 1.42
N PHE A 32 21.14 -6.16 0.50
CA PHE A 32 19.80 -6.61 0.15
C PHE A 32 19.05 -7.19 1.36
N GLY A 33 19.69 -8.05 2.15
CA GLY A 33 19.10 -8.63 3.36
C GLY A 33 18.71 -7.57 4.38
N MET A 34 19.55 -6.55 4.57
CA MET A 34 19.23 -5.39 5.40
C MET A 34 18.05 -4.57 4.86
N GLY A 35 17.96 -4.40 3.53
CA GLY A 35 16.81 -3.76 2.88
C GLY A 35 15.52 -4.56 3.05
N CYS A 36 15.58 -5.89 2.92
CA CYS A 36 14.46 -6.79 3.21
C CYS A 36 14.04 -6.72 4.68
N LEU A 37 14.97 -6.64 5.61
CA LEU A 37 14.66 -6.46 7.03
C LEU A 37 13.94 -5.12 7.27
N ALA A 38 14.45 -4.03 6.68
CA ALA A 38 13.79 -2.72 6.74
C ALA A 38 12.36 -2.79 6.15
N TRP A 39 12.18 -3.50 5.03
CA TRP A 39 10.87 -3.72 4.43
C TRP A 39 9.91 -4.51 5.33
N VAL A 40 10.38 -5.58 6.00
CA VAL A 40 9.58 -6.35 6.95
C VAL A 40 9.15 -5.49 8.15
N VAL A 41 10.06 -4.68 8.68
CA VAL A 41 9.73 -3.76 9.79
C VAL A 41 8.71 -2.70 9.32
N LEU A 42 8.92 -2.11 8.15
CA LEU A 42 8.01 -1.12 7.57
C LEU A 42 6.61 -1.72 7.34
N SER A 43 6.52 -2.90 6.74
CA SER A 43 5.25 -3.58 6.48
C SER A 43 4.53 -3.98 7.78
N TYR A 44 5.27 -4.41 8.81
CA TYR A 44 4.72 -4.63 10.15
C TYR A 44 4.12 -3.35 10.75
N MET A 45 4.85 -2.23 10.70
CA MET A 45 4.35 -0.95 11.20
C MET A 45 3.10 -0.49 10.44
N LEU A 46 3.05 -0.70 9.12
CA LEU A 46 1.87 -0.40 8.30
C LEU A 46 0.67 -1.25 8.72
N ILE A 47 0.87 -2.56 8.93
CA ILE A 47 -0.22 -3.51 9.14
C ILE A 47 -0.74 -3.48 10.58
N ALA A 48 0.16 -3.42 11.57
CA ALA A 48 -0.19 -3.54 12.97
C ALA A 48 -0.29 -2.17 13.67
N GLU A 49 0.70 -1.30 13.51
CA GLU A 49 0.78 -0.07 14.30
C GLU A 49 -0.13 1.04 13.77
N LEU A 50 -0.14 1.27 12.45
CA LEU A 50 -0.92 2.36 11.87
C LEU A 50 -2.41 2.31 12.22
N PRO A 51 -3.12 1.17 12.03
CA PRO A 51 -4.54 1.07 12.37
C PRO A 51 -4.81 1.18 13.87
N SER A 52 -3.90 0.66 14.70
CA SER A 52 -4.07 0.67 16.16
C SER A 52 -4.03 2.08 16.75
N ARG A 53 -3.45 3.04 16.02
CA ARG A 53 -3.30 4.44 16.45
C ARG A 53 -4.09 5.44 15.61
N SER A 54 -4.78 4.98 14.57
CA SER A 54 -5.60 5.84 13.72
C SER A 54 -7.03 5.88 14.24
N THR A 55 -7.53 7.08 14.52
CA THR A 55 -8.97 7.32 14.61
C THR A 55 -9.49 7.47 13.18
N PHE A 56 -10.09 6.42 12.65
CA PHE A 56 -10.75 6.52 11.35
C PHE A 56 -12.01 7.39 11.46
N ALA A 57 -12.27 8.22 10.45
CA ALA A 57 -13.48 9.05 10.40
C ALA A 57 -14.76 8.21 10.38
N SER A 58 -14.68 6.97 9.87
CA SER A 58 -15.74 5.96 9.93
C SER A 58 -15.15 4.55 9.82
N GLU A 59 -15.92 3.53 10.23
CA GLU A 59 -15.55 2.12 10.04
C GLU A 59 -15.21 1.81 8.57
N ARG A 60 -15.93 2.44 7.64
CA ARG A 60 -15.75 2.24 6.20
C ARG A 60 -14.41 2.76 5.68
N VAL A 61 -13.96 3.93 6.15
CA VAL A 61 -12.63 4.44 5.83
C VAL A 61 -11.56 3.45 6.32
N GLY A 62 -11.76 2.84 7.50
CA GLY A 62 -10.89 1.78 8.02
C GLY A 62 -10.81 0.56 7.10
N ILE A 63 -11.93 0.10 6.53
CA ILE A 63 -11.97 -1.03 5.59
C ILE A 63 -11.23 -0.71 4.29
N VAL A 64 -11.51 0.46 3.68
CA VAL A 64 -10.84 0.88 2.43
C VAL A 64 -9.34 1.05 2.65
N PHE A 65 -8.95 1.68 3.76
CA PHE A 65 -7.55 1.81 4.16
C PHE A 65 -6.88 0.44 4.31
N GLY A 66 -7.52 -0.52 4.99
CA GLY A 66 -7.01 -1.88 5.16
C GLY A 66 -6.80 -2.61 3.84
N LYS A 67 -7.73 -2.49 2.89
CA LYS A 67 -7.61 -3.08 1.54
C LYS A 67 -6.44 -2.48 0.77
N LEU A 68 -6.37 -1.15 0.70
CA LEU A 68 -5.30 -0.44 0.01
C LEU A 68 -3.94 -0.83 0.57
N ARG A 69 -3.79 -0.79 1.89
CA ARG A 69 -2.57 -1.19 2.59
C ARG A 69 -2.17 -2.62 2.27
N ASN A 70 -3.08 -3.59 2.38
CA ASN A 70 -2.76 -4.98 2.12
C ASN A 70 -2.31 -5.20 0.67
N VAL A 71 -3.00 -4.57 -0.29
CA VAL A 71 -2.60 -4.63 -1.70
C VAL A 71 -1.22 -4.00 -1.92
N THR A 72 -0.94 -2.84 -1.32
CA THR A 72 0.38 -2.20 -1.39
C THR A 72 1.47 -3.13 -0.86
N VAL A 73 1.28 -3.73 0.32
CA VAL A 73 2.28 -4.64 0.90
C VAL A 73 2.52 -5.85 -0.01
N VAL A 74 1.47 -6.47 -0.55
CA VAL A 74 1.60 -7.61 -1.48
C VAL A 74 2.31 -7.20 -2.77
N LEU A 75 1.98 -6.06 -3.36
CA LEU A 75 2.63 -5.59 -4.58
C LEU A 75 4.10 -5.24 -4.33
N TRP A 76 4.41 -4.71 -3.14
CA TRP A 76 5.78 -4.36 -2.79
C TRP A 76 6.67 -5.58 -2.57
N THR A 77 6.12 -6.75 -2.19
CA THR A 77 6.92 -7.98 -2.05
C THR A 77 7.51 -8.44 -3.38
N LEU A 78 6.94 -8.02 -4.52
CA LEU A 78 7.47 -8.37 -5.83
C LEU A 78 8.83 -7.70 -6.11
N TYR A 79 9.10 -6.51 -5.57
CA TYR A 79 10.38 -5.82 -5.84
C TYR A 79 11.60 -6.63 -5.37
N PRO A 80 11.65 -7.14 -4.12
CA PRO A 80 12.73 -8.03 -3.70
C PRO A 80 12.89 -9.28 -4.57
N VAL A 81 11.78 -9.85 -5.05
CA VAL A 81 11.80 -11.05 -5.92
C VAL A 81 12.44 -10.73 -7.26
N VAL A 82 12.04 -9.62 -7.89
CA VAL A 82 12.61 -9.17 -9.16
C VAL A 82 14.09 -8.81 -8.99
N TRP A 83 14.45 -8.14 -7.89
CA TRP A 83 15.83 -7.78 -7.60
C TRP A 83 16.74 -9.00 -7.46
N LEU A 84 16.29 -10.06 -6.79
CA LEU A 84 17.05 -11.32 -6.69
C LEU A 84 17.18 -12.02 -8.04
N ALA A 85 16.18 -11.94 -8.90
CA ALA A 85 16.21 -12.56 -10.21
C ALA A 85 17.04 -11.75 -11.24
N ALA A 86 17.27 -10.46 -10.99
CA ALA A 86 18.09 -9.59 -11.82
C ALA A 86 19.58 -10.03 -11.87
N PRO A 87 20.36 -9.53 -12.85
CA PRO A 87 21.81 -9.76 -12.94
C PRO A 87 22.60 -9.45 -11.66
N VAL A 88 22.16 -8.45 -10.89
CA VAL A 88 22.80 -8.08 -9.62
C VAL A 88 22.61 -9.11 -8.51
N GLY A 89 21.60 -9.99 -8.63
CA GLY A 89 21.30 -11.06 -7.69
C GLY A 89 21.82 -12.42 -8.18
N PHE A 90 20.91 -13.21 -8.77
CA PHE A 90 21.18 -14.57 -9.26
C PHE A 90 21.32 -14.67 -10.78
N ASP A 91 21.23 -13.55 -11.50
CA ASP A 91 21.44 -13.51 -12.96
C ASP A 91 20.50 -14.45 -13.74
N LEU A 92 19.22 -14.45 -13.36
CA LEU A 92 18.18 -15.28 -13.97
C LEU A 92 17.51 -14.62 -15.18
N MET A 93 17.76 -13.33 -15.43
CA MET A 93 17.18 -12.58 -16.53
C MET A 93 18.19 -11.63 -17.17
N THR A 94 17.99 -11.32 -18.45
CA THR A 94 18.81 -10.33 -19.16
C THR A 94 18.46 -8.90 -18.69
N PRO A 95 19.39 -7.93 -18.84
CA PRO A 95 19.13 -6.53 -18.47
C PRO A 95 17.89 -5.92 -19.15
N SER A 96 17.62 -6.31 -20.41
CA SER A 96 16.43 -5.85 -21.13
C SER A 96 15.14 -6.39 -20.50
N THR A 97 15.14 -7.65 -20.08
CA THR A 97 14.00 -8.27 -19.40
C THR A 97 13.80 -7.65 -18.02
N GLU A 98 14.87 -7.42 -17.26
CA GLU A 98 14.81 -6.72 -15.97
C GLU A 98 14.12 -5.37 -16.10
N MET A 99 14.56 -4.53 -17.04
CA MET A 99 13.94 -3.23 -17.28
C MET A 99 12.44 -3.34 -17.59
N LEU A 100 12.04 -4.28 -18.46
CA LEU A 100 10.64 -4.49 -18.79
C LEU A 100 9.82 -4.94 -17.58
N VAL A 101 10.34 -5.86 -16.77
CA VAL A 101 9.66 -6.36 -15.57
C VAL A 101 9.50 -5.25 -14.53
N ILE A 102 10.55 -4.44 -14.29
CA ILE A 102 10.49 -3.32 -13.35
C ILE A 102 9.48 -2.27 -13.82
N VAL A 103 9.50 -1.89 -15.11
CA VAL A 103 8.54 -0.93 -15.66
C VAL A 103 7.11 -1.44 -15.54
N TYR A 104 6.88 -2.73 -15.85
CA TYR A 104 5.57 -3.34 -15.72
C TYR A 104 5.09 -3.38 -14.26
N LEU A 105 5.99 -3.74 -13.34
CA LEU A 105 5.73 -3.73 -11.90
C LEU A 105 5.40 -2.31 -11.41
N ASP A 106 6.11 -1.30 -11.89
CA ASP A 106 5.86 0.11 -11.58
C ASP A 106 4.49 0.58 -12.07
N ILE A 107 4.07 0.14 -13.26
CA ILE A 107 2.73 0.44 -13.77
C ILE A 107 1.68 -0.21 -12.87
N ILE A 108 1.79 -1.50 -12.57
CA ILE A 108 0.80 -2.18 -11.72
C ILE A 108 0.75 -1.57 -10.32
N THR A 109 1.91 -1.32 -9.70
CA THR A 109 1.97 -0.78 -8.34
C THR A 109 1.40 0.63 -8.27
N LYS A 110 1.71 1.51 -9.24
CA LYS A 110 1.24 2.90 -9.22
C LYS A 110 -0.19 3.02 -9.75
N VAL A 111 -0.48 2.47 -10.93
CA VAL A 111 -1.81 2.55 -11.56
C VAL A 111 -2.81 1.69 -10.80
N GLY A 112 -2.43 0.49 -10.36
CA GLY A 112 -3.30 -0.36 -9.54
C GLY A 112 -3.64 0.29 -8.20
N PHE A 113 -2.67 0.93 -7.54
CA PHE A 113 -2.94 1.72 -6.34
C PHE A 113 -3.86 2.91 -6.63
N ALA A 114 -3.58 3.67 -7.68
CA ALA A 114 -4.41 4.83 -8.06
C ALA A 114 -5.86 4.42 -8.37
N ALA A 115 -6.06 3.34 -9.15
CA ALA A 115 -7.38 2.82 -9.46
C ALA A 115 -8.12 2.36 -8.19
N LEU A 116 -7.47 1.59 -7.31
CA LEU A 116 -8.05 1.18 -6.03
C LEU A 116 -8.39 2.37 -5.13
N ALA A 117 -7.57 3.42 -5.13
CA ALA A 117 -7.83 4.62 -4.35
C ALA A 117 -9.03 5.41 -4.89
N LEU A 118 -9.20 5.49 -6.21
CA LEU A 118 -10.36 6.11 -6.86
C LEU A 118 -11.64 5.33 -6.56
N PHE A 119 -11.65 4.02 -6.79
CA PHE A 119 -12.81 3.18 -6.47
C PHE A 119 -13.14 3.17 -4.98
N GLY A 120 -12.11 3.27 -4.12
CA GLY A 120 -12.30 3.43 -2.68
C GLY A 120 -13.04 4.73 -2.34
N ARG A 121 -12.72 5.85 -3.02
CA ARG A 121 -13.43 7.12 -2.86
C ARG A 121 -14.84 7.09 -3.42
N ASP A 122 -15.03 6.53 -4.62
CA ASP A 122 -16.35 6.49 -5.25
C ASP A 122 -17.32 5.61 -4.45
N ALA A 123 -16.86 4.44 -3.98
CA ALA A 123 -17.66 3.56 -3.11
C ALA A 123 -17.97 4.18 -1.73
N LEU A 124 -17.15 5.12 -1.26
CA LEU A 124 -17.44 5.89 -0.05
C LEU A 124 -18.50 6.97 -0.30
N ASN A 125 -18.44 7.65 -1.45
CA ASN A 125 -19.37 8.72 -1.81
C ASN A 125 -20.78 8.20 -2.11
N ASP A 126 -20.89 7.10 -2.85
CA ASP A 126 -22.18 6.50 -3.27
C ASP A 126 -23.02 6.08 -2.05
N ILE A 127 -22.40 5.37 -1.11
CA ILE A 127 -23.06 4.90 0.12
C ILE A 127 -23.38 6.05 1.08
N THR A 128 -22.55 7.10 1.14
CA THR A 128 -22.85 8.30 1.96
C THR A 128 -24.11 8.98 1.44
N THR A 129 -24.23 9.10 0.12
CA THR A 129 -25.40 9.71 -0.53
C THR A 129 -26.66 8.88 -0.27
N ASP A 130 -26.56 7.54 -0.33
CA ASP A 130 -27.65 6.62 -0.01
C ASP A 130 -28.08 6.71 1.47
N SER A 131 -27.14 6.77 2.42
CA SER A 131 -27.47 6.94 3.84
C SER A 131 -28.15 8.27 4.16
N LEU A 132 -27.73 9.37 3.52
CA LEU A 132 -28.37 10.67 3.70
C LEU A 132 -29.78 10.72 3.11
N ALA A 133 -30.02 9.97 2.03
CA ALA A 133 -31.35 9.85 1.43
C ALA A 133 -32.31 9.08 2.36
N LEU A 134 -31.86 7.95 2.93
CA LEU A 134 -32.66 7.14 3.85
C LEU A 134 -33.00 7.90 5.16
N ASP A 135 -32.06 8.67 5.71
CA ASP A 135 -32.31 9.49 6.91
C ASP A 135 -33.38 10.57 6.64
N THR A 136 -33.37 11.16 5.43
CA THR A 136 -34.35 12.19 5.03
C THR A 136 -35.75 11.59 4.84
N GLU A 137 -35.87 10.39 4.26
CA GLU A 137 -37.15 9.68 4.12
C GLU A 137 -37.73 9.24 5.47
N GLN A 138 -36.87 8.89 6.43
CA GLN A 138 -37.31 8.49 7.77
C GLN A 138 -37.83 9.67 8.60
N ASP A 139 -37.25 10.87 8.44
CA ASP A 139 -37.72 12.10 9.11
C ASP A 139 -39.11 12.51 8.59
N ASP A 140 -39.33 12.45 7.27
CA ASP A 140 -40.63 12.77 6.63
C ASP A 140 -41.74 11.74 7.00
N ALA A 141 -41.37 10.45 7.12
CA ALA A 141 -42.29 9.42 7.58
C ALA A 141 -42.66 9.54 9.07
N THR A 142 -41.77 10.09 9.90
CA THR A 142 -42.01 10.29 11.34
C THR A 142 -42.86 11.53 11.59
N ASP A 143 -42.63 12.61 10.84
CA ASP A 143 -43.43 13.85 10.91
C ASP A 143 -44.90 13.58 10.49
N THR A 144 -45.09 12.82 9.40
CA THR A 144 -46.43 12.43 8.93
C THR A 144 -47.21 11.52 9.88
N THR A 145 -46.54 10.79 10.78
CA THR A 145 -47.22 9.96 11.80
C THR A 145 -47.56 10.72 13.08
N GLU A 146 -46.79 11.76 13.46
CA GLU A 146 -47.18 12.67 14.56
C GLU A 146 -48.38 13.55 14.20
N PHE A 147 -48.49 14.00 12.95
CA PHE A 147 -49.61 14.85 12.51
C PHE A 147 -50.97 14.13 12.39
N VAL A 148 -51.01 12.79 12.51
CA VAL A 148 -52.22 11.97 12.34
C VAL A 148 -52.72 11.36 13.67
N GLY A 149 -52.04 11.61 14.80
CA GLY A 149 -52.46 11.19 16.16
C GLY A 149 -53.23 12.27 16.93
#